data_AF-A0A1V5SJN5-F1
#
_entry.id   AF-A0A1V5SJN5-F1
#
_cell.length_a   1.000
_cell.length_b   1.000
_cell.length_c   1.000
_cell.angle_alpha   90.00
_cell.angle_beta   90.00
_cell.angle_gamma   90.00
#
_symmetry.space_group_name_H-M   'P 1'
#
loop_
_entity.id
_entity.type
_entity.pdbx_description
1 polymer ?
#
loop_
_entity_poly.entity_id
_entity_poly.type
_entity_poly.pdbx_seq_one_letter_code
_entity_poly.pdbx_strand_id
1 'polypeptide(L)'
;MLFRCAAELPVFAAIVLSAVFFLAQRRIYFETLFYYITIYLLAAFMLGGGSKILMHAGVAVFTAFFLVTDPVVLPLTRQGTNVFALLAAFFAGVLGLWYPAVTAVCYSILIMNMFVPWINDRMRPGSRRGI
;
A
#
# COMPACT_ATOMS: atom_id res chain seq x y z
N MET A 1 -5.41 25.11 8.59
CA MET A 1 -6.16 25.82 7.52
C MET A 1 -6.44 24.95 6.30
N LEU A 2 -5.52 24.07 5.87
CA LEU A 2 -5.70 23.13 4.73
C LEU A 2 -6.97 22.25 4.77
N PHE A 3 -7.44 21.83 5.95
CA PHE A 3 -8.62 20.95 6.08
C PHE A 3 -9.97 21.66 5.98
N ARG A 4 -10.03 23.01 5.96
CA ARG A 4 -11.30 23.73 5.77
C ARG A 4 -11.74 23.73 4.30
N CYS A 5 -10.80 23.75 3.35
CA CYS A 5 -11.07 23.71 1.91
C CYS A 5 -11.38 22.30 1.38
N ALA A 6 -11.09 21.24 2.15
CA ALA A 6 -11.37 19.87 1.73
C ALA A 6 -12.88 19.56 1.63
N ALA A 7 -13.72 20.34 2.31
CA ALA A 7 -15.18 20.24 2.25
C ALA A 7 -15.81 21.08 1.12
N GLU A 8 -15.00 21.77 0.31
CA GLU A 8 -15.52 22.50 -0.83
C GLU A 8 -15.95 21.51 -1.92
N LEU A 9 -17.14 21.75 -2.47
CA LEU A 9 -17.75 20.99 -3.58
C LEU A 9 -16.76 20.56 -4.68
N PRO A 10 -15.83 21.41 -5.17
CA PRO A 10 -14.86 21.00 -6.19
C PRO A 10 -13.83 19.97 -5.70
N VAL A 11 -13.37 20.06 -4.45
CA VAL A 11 -12.36 19.13 -3.91
C VAL A 11 -12.99 17.76 -3.65
N PHE A 12 -14.21 17.75 -3.12
CA PHE A 12 -14.98 16.52 -2.95
C PHE A 12 -15.27 15.86 -4.32
N ALA A 13 -15.67 16.64 -5.33
CA ALA A 13 -15.88 16.13 -6.68
C ALA A 13 -14.59 15.55 -7.29
N ALA A 14 -13.44 16.19 -7.10
CA ALA A 14 -12.15 15.68 -7.58
C ALA A 14 -11.74 14.35 -6.90
N ILE A 15 -12.01 14.20 -5.60
CA ILE A 15 -11.75 12.95 -4.85
C ILE A 15 -12.69 11.83 -5.34
N VAL A 16 -13.96 12.13 -5.58
CA VAL A 16 -14.92 11.13 -6.09
C VAL A 16 -14.59 10.73 -7.53
N LEU A 17 -14.24 11.69 -8.39
CA LEU A 17 -13.89 11.43 -9.79
C LEU A 17 -12.62 10.58 -9.91
N SER A 18 -11.61 10.84 -9.08
CA SER A 18 -10.38 10.06 -9.03
C SER A 18 -10.63 8.63 -8.54
N ALA A 19 -11.48 8.43 -7.52
CA ALA A 19 -11.89 7.10 -7.08
C ALA A 19 -12.61 6.29 -8.19
N VAL A 20 -13.51 6.92 -8.94
CA VAL A 20 -14.23 6.29 -10.07
C VAL A 20 -13.27 5.96 -11.22
N PHE A 21 -12.33 6.85 -11.55
CA PHE A 21 -11.33 6.61 -12.59
C PHE A 21 -10.37 5.46 -12.23
N PHE A 22 -9.97 5.34 -10.95
CA PHE A 22 -9.12 4.26 -10.47
C PHE A 22 -9.82 2.89 -10.52
N LEU A 23 -11.11 2.83 -10.17
CA LEU A 23 -11.95 1.63 -10.31
C LEU A 23 -12.06 1.15 -11.77
N ALA A 24 -12.01 2.06 -12.74
CA ALA A 24 -12.12 1.73 -14.16
C ALA A 24 -10.87 1.05 -14.75
N GLN A 25 -9.70 1.20 -14.14
CA GLN A 25 -8.44 0.74 -14.75
C GLN A 25 -8.18 -0.77 -14.66
N ARG A 26 -9.00 -1.57 -13.95
CA ARG A 26 -9.00 -3.07 -13.98
C ARG A 26 -7.64 -3.78 -13.87
N ARG A 27 -6.58 -3.10 -13.42
CA ARG A 27 -5.21 -3.61 -13.27
C ARG A 27 -4.88 -4.08 -11.85
N ILE A 28 -5.87 -4.05 -10.95
CA ILE A 28 -5.70 -4.32 -9.52
C ILE A 28 -5.74 -5.83 -9.26
N TYR A 29 -4.65 -6.37 -8.73
CA TYR A 29 -4.63 -7.71 -8.18
C TYR A 29 -5.33 -7.70 -6.81
N PHE A 30 -6.59 -8.13 -6.75
CA PHE A 30 -7.37 -8.16 -5.51
C PHE A 30 -6.69 -8.95 -4.39
N GLU A 31 -5.97 -10.02 -4.75
CA GLU A 31 -5.19 -10.83 -3.81
C GLU A 31 -4.19 -9.98 -3.01
N THR A 32 -3.41 -9.15 -3.70
CA THR A 32 -2.40 -8.27 -3.09
C THR A 32 -3.02 -7.25 -2.13
N LEU A 33 -4.19 -6.72 -2.48
CA LEU A 33 -4.96 -5.79 -1.63
C LEU A 33 -5.35 -6.45 -0.30
N PHE A 34 -5.96 -7.63 -0.38
CA PHE A 34 -6.39 -8.36 0.81
C PHE A 34 -5.20 -8.71 1.69
N TYR A 35 -4.08 -9.18 1.13
CA TYR A 35 -2.87 -9.44 1.90
C TYR A 35 -2.39 -8.23 2.67
N TYR A 36 -2.26 -7.07 2.00
CA TYR A 36 -1.80 -5.85 2.67
C TYR A 36 -2.72 -5.44 3.83
N ILE A 37 -4.03 -5.37 3.58
CA ILE A 37 -5.03 -4.93 4.57
C ILE A 37 -5.02 -5.85 5.78
N THR A 38 -5.07 -7.18 5.56
CA THR A 38 -5.13 -8.16 6.64
C THR A 38 -3.86 -8.12 7.49
N ILE A 39 -2.68 -8.08 6.86
CA ILE A 39 -1.40 -8.10 7.60
C ILE A 39 -1.20 -6.81 8.38
N TYR A 40 -1.51 -5.66 7.77
CA TYR A 40 -1.34 -4.37 8.45
C TYR A 40 -2.31 -4.22 9.64
N LEU A 41 -3.57 -4.62 9.48
CA LEU A 41 -4.54 -4.61 10.59
C LEU A 41 -4.14 -5.57 11.70
N LEU A 42 -3.66 -6.78 11.34
CA LEU A 42 -3.16 -7.74 12.32
C LEU A 42 -1.97 -7.18 13.10
N ALA A 43 -1.01 -6.56 12.40
CA ALA A 43 0.15 -5.93 13.02
C ALA A 43 -0.29 -4.78 13.95
N ALA A 44 -1.16 -3.88 13.48
CA ALA A 44 -1.68 -2.77 14.27
C ALA A 44 -2.47 -3.25 15.51
N PHE A 45 -3.22 -4.35 15.40
CA PHE A 45 -3.96 -4.93 16.51
C PHE A 45 -3.01 -5.55 17.56
N MET A 46 -2.02 -6.33 17.12
CA MET A 46 -1.02 -6.95 18.00
C MET A 46 -0.13 -5.92 18.72
N LEU A 47 0.19 -4.79 18.07
CA LEU A 47 1.09 -3.76 18.58
C LEU A 47 0.41 -2.71 19.48
N GLY A 48 -0.80 -2.98 19.97
CA GLY A 48 -1.50 -2.14 20.96
C GLY A 48 -2.39 -1.03 20.37
N GLY A 49 -2.65 -1.04 19.06
CA GLY A 49 -3.47 -0.05 18.35
C GLY A 49 -4.99 -0.22 18.49
N GLY A 50 -5.47 -1.15 19.34
CA GLY A 50 -6.88 -1.55 19.41
C GLY A 50 -7.88 -0.40 19.63
N SER A 51 -7.50 0.65 20.37
CA SER A 51 -8.35 1.83 20.61
C SER A 51 -8.57 2.69 19.35
N LYS A 52 -7.67 2.61 18.35
CA LYS A 52 -7.71 3.43 17.12
C LYS A 52 -7.87 2.56 15.86
N ILE A 53 -8.52 1.40 15.98
CA ILE A 53 -8.64 0.42 14.90
C ILE A 53 -9.31 1.01 13.64
N LEU A 54 -10.31 1.90 13.81
CA LEU A 54 -11.03 2.52 12.71
C LEU A 54 -10.15 3.46 11.88
N MET A 55 -9.26 4.21 12.54
CA MET A 55 -8.27 5.05 11.86
C MET A 55 -7.29 4.19 11.06
N HIS A 56 -6.81 3.09 11.66
CA HIS A 56 -5.89 2.18 10.98
C HIS A 56 -6.55 1.48 9.80
N ALA A 57 -7.83 1.12 9.90
CA ALA A 57 -8.60 0.56 8.79
C ALA A 57 -8.72 1.55 7.61
N GLY A 58 -9.01 2.83 7.90
CA GLY A 58 -9.06 3.87 6.87
C GLY A 58 -7.73 4.05 6.15
N VAL A 59 -6.63 4.09 6.91
CA VAL A 59 -5.27 4.17 6.35
C VAL A 59 -4.95 2.91 5.55
N ALA A 60 -5.25 1.71 6.06
CA ALA A 60 -4.98 0.44 5.39
C ALA A 60 -5.67 0.36 4.03
N VAL A 61 -6.96 0.71 3.97
CA VAL A 61 -7.73 0.70 2.73
C VAL A 61 -7.19 1.74 1.76
N PHE A 62 -6.96 2.97 2.22
CA PHE A 62 -6.40 4.03 1.36
C PHE A 62 -5.06 3.61 0.75
N THR A 63 -4.15 3.09 1.57
CA THR A 63 -2.84 2.65 1.13
C THR A 63 -2.93 1.46 0.18
N ALA A 64 -3.75 0.47 0.49
CA ALA A 64 -3.90 -0.70 -0.36
C ALA A 64 -4.43 -0.31 -1.76
N PHE A 65 -5.39 0.63 -1.83
CA PHE A 65 -6.01 1.02 -3.09
C PHE A 65 -5.24 2.05 -3.92
N PHE A 66 -4.45 2.93 -3.30
CA PHE A 66 -3.78 4.03 -4.01
C PHE A 66 -2.26 3.93 -4.01
N LEU A 67 -1.64 3.38 -2.96
CA LEU A 67 -0.18 3.36 -2.84
C LEU A 67 0.41 2.01 -3.26
N VAL A 68 -0.23 0.89 -2.88
CA VAL A 68 0.26 -0.46 -3.22
C VAL A 68 -0.07 -0.84 -4.65
N THR A 69 -1.17 -0.35 -5.20
CA THR A 69 -1.61 -0.61 -6.59
C THR A 69 -0.92 0.25 -7.63
N ASP A 70 -0.11 1.24 -7.23
CA ASP A 70 0.61 2.09 -8.16
C ASP A 70 1.62 1.25 -8.98
N PRO A 71 1.47 1.16 -10.31
CA PRO A 71 2.26 0.26 -11.15
C PRO A 71 3.72 0.71 -11.31
N VAL A 72 4.08 1.94 -10.93
CA VAL A 72 5.45 2.47 -11.11
C VAL A 72 6.41 1.84 -10.10
N VAL A 73 5.89 1.42 -8.95
CA VAL A 73 6.66 0.93 -7.81
C VAL A 73 6.53 -0.56 -7.56
N LEU A 74 5.67 -1.26 -8.31
CA LEU A 74 5.45 -2.68 -8.11
C LEU A 74 6.50 -3.58 -8.82
N PRO A 75 6.90 -4.70 -8.21
CA PRO A 75 7.66 -5.75 -8.89
C PRO A 75 6.92 -6.28 -10.12
N LEU A 76 7.68 -6.67 -11.16
CA LEU A 76 7.11 -7.10 -12.46
C LEU A 76 6.34 -8.43 -12.39
N THR A 77 6.56 -9.24 -11.36
CA THR A 77 5.94 -10.57 -11.20
C THR A 77 4.87 -10.55 -10.11
N ARG A 78 3.76 -11.28 -10.32
CA ARG A 78 2.66 -11.40 -9.33
C ARG A 78 3.13 -11.87 -7.96
N GLN A 79 4.06 -12.84 -7.94
CA GLN A 79 4.62 -13.34 -6.69
C GLN A 79 5.45 -12.27 -5.97
N GLY A 80 6.24 -11.49 -6.72
CA GLY A 80 6.98 -10.35 -6.18
C GLY A 80 6.06 -9.28 -5.61
N THR A 81 4.95 -8.96 -6.30
CA THR A 81 3.94 -8.01 -5.81
C THR A 81 3.34 -8.43 -4.46
N ASN A 82 3.02 -9.72 -4.29
CA ASN A 82 2.48 -10.23 -3.02
C ASN A 82 3.52 -10.17 -1.89
N VAL A 83 4.78 -10.52 -2.16
CA VAL A 83 5.87 -10.41 -1.18
C VAL A 83 6.12 -8.96 -0.80
N PHE A 84 6.11 -8.04 -1.77
CA PHE A 84 6.22 -6.61 -1.53
C PHE A 84 5.12 -6.11 -0.60
N ALA A 85 3.86 -6.44 -0.88
CA ALA A 85 2.73 -6.02 -0.05
C ALA A 85 2.82 -6.58 1.38
N LEU A 86 3.24 -7.83 1.52
CA LEU A 86 3.39 -8.49 2.83
C LEU A 86 4.49 -7.82 3.67
N LEU A 87 5.64 -7.55 3.06
CA LEU A 87 6.74 -6.87 3.73
C LEU A 87 6.38 -5.42 4.05
N ALA A 88 5.76 -4.69 3.11
CA ALA A 88 5.31 -3.31 3.33
C ALA A 88 4.34 -3.21 4.51
N ALA A 89 3.36 -4.11 4.60
CA ALA A 89 2.41 -4.13 5.71
C ALA A 89 3.10 -4.42 7.05
N PHE A 90 4.08 -5.33 7.06
CA PHE A 90 4.87 -5.65 8.25
C PHE A 90 5.70 -4.45 8.74
N PHE A 91 6.48 -3.83 7.84
CA PHE A 91 7.29 -2.65 8.18
C PHE A 91 6.43 -1.47 8.61
N ALA A 92 5.26 -1.28 7.99
CA ALA A 92 4.32 -0.23 8.39
C ALA A 92 3.79 -0.45 9.82
N GLY A 93 3.53 -1.70 10.20
CA GLY A 93 3.16 -2.05 11.58
C GLY A 93 4.28 -1.74 12.58
N VAL A 94 5.52 -2.16 12.28
CA VAL A 94 6.69 -1.91 13.13
C VAL A 94 6.95 -0.40 13.30
N LEU A 95 6.93 0.36 12.20
CA LEU A 95 7.14 1.81 12.23
C LEU A 95 5.99 2.54 12.92
N GLY A 96 4.78 1.96 12.91
CA GLY A 96 3.61 2.49 13.61
C GLY A 96 3.75 2.58 15.13
N LEU A 97 4.75 1.91 15.72
CA LEU A 97 5.08 2.04 17.14
C LEU A 97 5.69 3.41 17.49
N TRP A 98 6.43 4.02 16.56
CA TRP A 98 7.16 5.26 16.79
C TRP A 98 6.58 6.44 16.01
N TYR A 99 5.95 6.16 14.86
CA TYR A 99 5.45 7.17 13.94
C TYR A 99 3.92 7.12 13.82
N PRO A 100 3.28 8.25 13.47
CA PRO A 100 1.86 8.27 13.12
C PRO A 100 1.56 7.27 11.98
N ALA A 101 0.38 6.63 12.02
CA ALA A 101 0.00 5.57 11.07
C ALA A 101 0.26 5.93 9.59
N VAL A 102 -0.14 7.13 9.15
CA VAL A 102 0.07 7.58 7.76
C VAL A 102 1.56 7.70 7.43
N THR A 103 2.35 8.27 8.33
CA THR A 103 3.79 8.47 8.15
C THR A 103 4.54 7.15 8.14
N ALA A 104 4.21 6.24 9.06
CA ALA A 104 4.78 4.90 9.14
C ALA A 104 4.57 4.10 7.84
N VAL A 105 3.36 4.19 7.27
CA VAL A 105 3.02 3.54 6.01
C VAL A 105 3.79 4.12 4.83
N CYS A 106 3.89 5.44 4.71
CA CYS A 106 4.67 6.08 3.65
C CYS A 106 6.15 5.68 3.70
N TYR A 107 6.75 5.67 4.89
CA TYR A 107 8.15 5.23 5.05
C TYR A 107 8.34 3.76 4.71
N SER A 108 7.41 2.89 5.13
CA SER A 108 7.46 1.48 4.78
C SER A 108 7.49 1.26 3.26
N ILE A 109 6.65 1.98 2.52
CA ILE A 109 6.56 1.84 1.07
C ILE A 109 7.81 2.39 0.39
N LEU A 110 8.34 3.52 0.84
CA LEU A 110 9.61 4.03 0.33
C LEU A 110 10.75 3.04 0.53
N ILE A 111 10.85 2.43 1.72
CA ILE A 111 11.83 1.38 2.01
C ILE A 111 11.63 0.20 1.06
N MET A 112 10.39 -0.28 0.91
CA MET A 112 10.10 -1.42 0.03
C MET A 112 10.39 -1.11 -1.44
N ASN A 113 10.17 0.11 -1.91
CA ASN A 113 10.51 0.53 -3.27
C ASN A 113 12.01 0.40 -3.54
N MET A 114 12.86 0.64 -2.54
CA MET A 114 14.30 0.41 -2.66
C MET A 114 14.65 -1.08 -2.80
N PHE A 115 13.82 -1.97 -2.25
CA PHE A 115 13.99 -3.44 -2.35
C PHE A 115 13.35 -4.07 -3.59
N VAL A 116 12.50 -3.36 -4.33
CA VAL A 116 11.87 -3.83 -5.58
C VAL A 116 12.87 -4.40 -6.59
N PRO A 117 13.99 -3.75 -6.94
CA PRO A 117 14.95 -4.31 -7.89
C PRO A 117 15.52 -5.67 -7.42
N TRP A 118 15.76 -5.81 -6.11
CA TRP A 118 16.25 -7.05 -5.52
C TRP A 118 15.19 -8.17 -5.54
N ILE A 119 13.94 -7.85 -5.21
CA ILE A 119 12.81 -8.78 -5.31
C ILE A 119 12.65 -9.25 -6.76
N ASN A 120 12.74 -8.33 -7.71
CA ASN A 120 12.57 -8.63 -9.13
C ASN A 120 13.73 -9.49 -9.68
N ASP A 121 14.96 -9.28 -9.20
CA ASP A 121 16.10 -10.13 -9.59
C ASP A 121 15.96 -11.57 -9.06
N ARG A 122 15.51 -11.72 -7.82
CA ARG A 122 15.32 -13.06 -7.20
C ARG A 122 14.11 -13.81 -7.77
N MET A 123 13.06 -13.07 -8.11
CA MET A 123 11.77 -13.63 -8.59
C MET A 123 11.65 -13.60 -10.11
N ARG A 124 12.70 -13.20 -10.83
CA ARG A 124 12.75 -13.25 -12.28
C ARG A 124 12.60 -14.71 -12.73
N PRO A 125 11.63 -15.03 -13.61
CA PRO A 125 11.64 -16.33 -14.26
C PRO A 125 12.95 -16.38 -15.05
N GLY A 126 13.75 -17.43 -14.84
CA GLY A 126 15.01 -17.63 -15.55
C GLY A 126 14.76 -17.62 -17.05
N SER A 127 14.89 -16.45 -17.67
CA SER A 127 15.05 -16.36 -19.11
C SER A 127 16.41 -16.99 -19.36
N ARG A 128 16.38 -18.21 -19.90
CA ARG A 128 17.50 -18.79 -20.63
C ARG A 128 18.04 -17.68 -21.52
N ARG A 129 19.21 -17.15 -21.18
CA ARG A 129 20.04 -16.37 -22.09
C ARG A 129 20.43 -17.32 -23.21
N GLY A 130 19.61 -17.37 -24.25
CA GLY A 130 20.04 -17.80 -25.57
C GLY A 130 20.43 -16.56 -26.33
N ILE A 131 21.69 -16.13 -26.16
CA ILE A 131 22.63 -15.70 -27.21
C ILE A 131 24.03 -15.93 -26.62
#